data_AF-A0A9E1IKZ6-F1
#
_entry.id   AF-A0A9E1IKZ6-F1
#
_cell.length_a   1.000
_cell.length_b   1.000
_cell.length_c   1.000
_cell.angle_alpha   90.00
_cell.angle_beta   90.00
_cell.angle_gamma   90.00
#
_symmetry.space_group_name_H-M   'P 1'
#
loop_
_entity.id
_entity.type
_entity.pdbx_description
1 polymer ?
#
loop_
_entity_poly.entity_id
_entity_poly.type
_entity_poly.pdbx_seq_one_letter_code
_entity_poly.pdbx_strand_id
1 'polypeptide(L)'
;MQDVDGEIAGAVIVVTDVRELTKTHRKLKETQAQLVQAGKMIAIGQLAGAVAHEINNPLAAILLSADCLAEDLKYANPPREFSSWPTFVNRIRLGVERCQRVTLSLLDFAHQSPSTSDRLDLCQVVERTLALGVAPPLIRDCVVSPDPPD
;
A
#
# COMPACT_ATOMS: atom_id res chain seq x y z
N MET A 1 2.80 -48.09 40.21
CA MET A 1 3.77 -49.10 40.69
C MET A 1 2.94 -50.31 41.07
N GLN A 2 3.18 -51.47 40.46
CA GLN A 2 2.44 -52.70 40.78
C GLN A 2 3.19 -53.44 41.89
N ASP A 3 2.44 -54.02 42.83
CA ASP A 3 3.00 -54.94 43.82
C ASP A 3 3.12 -56.35 43.23
N VAL A 4 3.92 -57.19 43.88
CA VAL A 4 4.39 -58.51 43.43
C VAL A 4 3.24 -59.50 43.15
N ASP A 5 2.04 -59.25 43.67
CA ASP A 5 0.83 -60.07 43.46
C ASP A 5 -0.10 -59.60 42.31
N GLY A 6 0.28 -58.56 41.57
CA GLY A 6 -0.46 -58.10 40.38
C GLY A 6 -1.68 -57.21 40.68
N GLU A 7 -1.97 -56.91 41.94
CA GLU A 7 -2.94 -55.88 42.31
C GLU A 7 -2.35 -54.47 42.14
N ILE A 8 -3.20 -53.51 41.73
CA ILE A 8 -2.79 -52.13 41.51
C ILE A 8 -2.50 -51.49 42.88
N ALA A 9 -1.22 -51.41 43.24
CA ALA A 9 -0.77 -50.88 44.53
C ALA A 9 -0.79 -49.35 44.66
N GLY A 10 -1.16 -48.61 43.60
CA GLY A 10 -1.42 -47.17 43.68
C GLY A 10 -1.10 -46.38 42.40
N ALA A 11 -1.67 -45.18 42.33
CA ALA A 11 -1.46 -44.22 41.24
C ALA A 11 -0.50 -43.10 41.68
N VAL A 12 0.48 -42.81 40.83
CA VAL A 12 1.34 -41.62 40.97
C VAL A 12 0.81 -40.56 40.01
N ILE A 13 0.40 -39.42 40.55
CA ILE A 13 -0.02 -38.26 39.75
C ILE A 13 1.12 -37.25 39.80
N VAL A 14 1.70 -36.94 38.63
CA VAL A 14 2.66 -35.85 38.48
C VAL A 14 1.92 -34.66 37.88
N VAL A 15 1.94 -33.53 38.58
CA VAL A 15 1.37 -32.27 38.10
C VAL A 15 2.52 -31.31 37.81
N THR A 16 2.65 -30.88 36.56
CA THR A 16 3.68 -29.91 36.13
C THR A 16 3.00 -28.67 35.60
N ASP A 17 3.47 -27.49 36.05
CA ASP A 17 2.98 -26.22 35.54
C ASP A 17 3.55 -25.95 34.14
N VAL A 18 2.69 -26.03 33.13
CA VAL A 18 3.03 -25.81 31.72
C VAL A 18 2.58 -24.43 31.21
N ARG A 19 2.10 -23.54 32.08
CA ARG A 19 1.52 -22.25 31.66
C ARG A 19 2.52 -21.37 30.93
N GLU A 20 3.71 -21.19 31.47
CA GLU A 20 4.77 -20.37 30.86
C GLU A 20 5.31 -20.98 29.56
N LEU A 21 5.49 -22.30 29.52
CA LEU A 21 5.86 -23.01 28.30
C LEU A 21 4.81 -22.82 27.19
N THR A 22 3.53 -22.90 27.55
CA THR A 22 2.44 -22.74 26.57
C THR A 22 2.33 -21.30 26.08
N LYS A 23 2.51 -20.30 26.96
CA LYS A 23 2.55 -18.88 26.59
C LYS A 23 3.71 -18.56 25.65
N THR A 24 4.92 -19.00 25.99
CA THR A 24 6.12 -18.77 25.16
C THR A 24 6.00 -19.47 23.82
N HIS A 25 5.50 -20.70 23.78
CA HIS A 25 5.24 -21.42 22.53
C HIS A 25 4.20 -20.70 21.65
N ARG A 26 3.13 -20.17 22.25
CA ARG A 26 2.12 -19.37 21.53
C ARG A 26 2.74 -18.11 20.95
N LYS A 27 3.49 -17.36 21.75
CA LYS A 27 4.15 -16.13 21.31
C LYS A 27 5.15 -16.39 20.19
N LEU A 28 5.92 -17.48 20.28
CA LEU A 28 6.84 -17.89 19.22
C LEU A 28 6.09 -18.19 17.91
N LYS A 29 4.98 -18.93 17.98
CA LYS A 29 4.14 -19.23 16.82
C LYS A 29 3.56 -17.96 16.18
N GLU A 30 3.07 -17.03 17.00
CA GLU A 30 2.55 -15.74 16.53
C GLU A 30 3.63 -14.93 15.81
N THR A 31 4.82 -14.79 16.43
CA THR A 31 5.95 -14.08 15.80
C THR A 31 6.40 -14.77 14.51
N GLN A 32 6.46 -16.10 14.48
CA GLN A 32 6.81 -16.83 13.26
C GLN A 32 5.80 -16.59 12.14
N ALA A 33 4.50 -16.57 12.46
CA ALA A 33 3.47 -16.24 11.48
C ALA A 33 3.61 -14.81 10.94
N GLN A 34 3.94 -13.85 11.81
CA GLN A 34 4.22 -12.47 11.41
C GLN A 34 5.45 -12.37 10.49
N LEU A 35 6.53 -13.09 10.81
CA LEU A 35 7.74 -13.12 9.98
C LEU A 35 7.47 -13.70 8.59
N VAL A 36 6.69 -14.79 8.51
CA VAL A 36 6.27 -15.38 7.23
C VAL A 36 5.44 -14.38 6.43
N GLN A 37 4.51 -13.67 7.06
CA GLN A 37 3.70 -12.66 6.39
C GLN A 37 4.53 -11.47 5.90
N ALA A 38 5.46 -10.97 6.72
CA ALA A 38 6.39 -9.91 6.33
C ALA A 38 7.26 -10.32 5.14
N GLY A 39 7.81 -11.54 5.15
CA GLY A 39 8.58 -12.08 4.04
C GLY A 39 7.79 -12.16 2.73
N LYS A 40 6.50 -12.55 2.80
CA LYS A 40 5.60 -12.54 1.63
C LYS A 40 5.40 -11.13 1.08
N MET A 41 5.17 -10.14 1.95
CA MET A 41 4.97 -8.75 1.52
C MET A 41 6.23 -8.17 0.87
N ILE A 42 7.42 -8.45 1.41
CA ILE A 42 8.69 -8.04 0.80
C ILE A 42 8.83 -8.61 -0.62
N ALA A 43 8.56 -9.90 -0.79
CA ALA A 43 8.60 -10.54 -2.10
C ALA A 43 7.60 -9.91 -3.09
N ILE A 44 6.38 -9.60 -2.63
CA ILE A 44 5.37 -8.89 -3.43
C ILE A 44 5.87 -7.47 -3.78
N GLY A 45 6.53 -6.77 -2.86
CA GLY A 45 7.09 -5.42 -3.09
C GLY A 45 8.19 -5.40 -4.14
N GLN A 46 9.11 -6.35 -4.08
CA GLN A 46 10.16 -6.50 -5.07
C GLN A 46 9.59 -6.80 -6.46
N LEU A 47 8.63 -7.74 -6.55
CA LEU A 47 7.97 -8.06 -7.82
C LEU A 47 7.15 -6.89 -8.34
N ALA A 48 6.37 -6.21 -7.49
CA ALA A 48 5.58 -5.04 -7.85
C ALA A 48 6.47 -3.91 -8.38
N GLY A 49 7.62 -3.65 -7.74
CA GLY A 49 8.58 -2.65 -8.21
C GLY A 49 9.17 -2.96 -9.58
N ALA A 50 9.58 -4.22 -9.81
CA ALA A 50 10.08 -4.66 -11.10
C ALA A 50 9.02 -4.55 -12.20
N VAL A 51 7.81 -5.05 -11.94
CA VAL A 51 6.67 -4.98 -12.85
C VAL A 51 6.27 -3.54 -13.13
N ALA A 52 6.22 -2.68 -12.10
CA ALA A 52 5.91 -1.26 -12.27
C ALA A 52 6.96 -0.57 -13.16
N HIS A 53 8.24 -0.86 -12.96
CA HIS A 53 9.29 -0.31 -13.82
C HIS A 53 9.14 -0.75 -15.28
N GLU A 54 8.94 -2.05 -15.52
CA GLU A 54 8.78 -2.58 -16.88
C GLU A 54 7.50 -2.11 -17.57
N ILE A 55 6.40 -1.86 -16.85
CA ILE A 55 5.16 -1.29 -17.41
C ILE A 55 5.29 0.21 -17.63
N ASN A 56 5.94 0.94 -16.73
CA ASN A 56 6.09 2.38 -16.86
C ASN A 56 6.97 2.75 -18.06
N ASN A 57 7.90 1.89 -18.47
CA ASN A 57 8.76 2.12 -19.64
C ASN A 57 7.98 2.29 -20.96
N PRO A 58 7.17 1.33 -21.44
CA PRO A 58 6.37 1.51 -22.65
C PRO A 58 5.31 2.61 -22.48
N LEU A 59 4.76 2.82 -21.28
CA LEU A 59 3.85 3.92 -21.01
C LEU A 59 4.51 5.30 -21.22
N ALA A 60 5.74 5.47 -20.75
CA ALA A 60 6.51 6.70 -20.98
C ALA A 60 6.76 6.94 -22.48
N ALA A 61 7.08 5.89 -23.24
CA ALA A 61 7.25 5.98 -24.69
C ALA A 61 5.94 6.36 -25.42
N ILE A 62 4.80 5.80 -25.01
CA ILE A 62 3.48 6.15 -25.55
C ILE A 62 3.14 7.61 -25.23
N LEU A 63 3.38 8.06 -23.99
CA LEU A 63 3.14 9.44 -23.59
C LEU A 63 3.97 10.42 -24.39
N LEU A 64 5.28 10.16 -24.55
CA LEU A 64 6.17 10.98 -25.37
C LEU A 64 5.68 11.06 -26.82
N SER A 65 5.28 9.93 -27.40
CA SER A 65 4.75 9.89 -28.76
C SER A 65 3.46 10.72 -28.90
N ALA A 66 2.59 10.65 -27.89
CA ALA A 66 1.36 11.43 -27.85
C ALA A 66 1.64 12.94 -27.70
N ASP A 67 2.62 13.32 -26.88
CA ASP A 67 3.02 14.71 -26.68
C ASP A 67 3.67 15.29 -27.95
N CYS A 68 4.55 14.55 -28.63
CA CYS A 68 5.10 14.95 -29.93
C CYS A 68 4.00 15.13 -30.98
N LEU A 69 3.05 14.19 -31.06
CA LEU A 69 1.92 14.30 -31.99
C LEU A 69 1.01 15.50 -31.65
N ALA A 70 0.81 15.80 -30.36
CA ALA A 70 0.09 16.99 -29.94
C ALA A 70 0.76 18.28 -30.42
N GLU A 71 2.09 18.31 -30.38
CA GLU A 71 2.90 19.45 -30.80
C GLU A 71 2.84 19.63 -32.32
N ASP A 72 3.01 18.55 -33.10
CA ASP A 72 2.85 18.58 -34.56
C ASP A 72 1.46 19.08 -34.98
N LEU A 73 0.40 18.63 -34.29
CA LEU A 73 -0.98 19.05 -34.57
C LEU A 73 -1.24 20.53 -34.29
N LYS A 74 -0.51 21.16 -33.37
CA LYS A 74 -0.64 22.60 -33.11
C LYS A 74 -0.12 23.42 -34.28
N TYR A 75 0.96 22.99 -34.92
CA TYR A 75 1.61 23.75 -36.00
C TYR A 75 1.10 23.38 -37.39
N ALA A 76 0.57 22.17 -37.59
CA ALA A 76 0.18 21.67 -38.91
C ALA A 76 -1.16 22.22 -39.45
N ASN A 77 -1.98 22.89 -38.62
CA ASN A 77 -3.35 23.32 -38.94
C ASN A 77 -4.13 22.26 -39.74
N PRO A 78 -4.38 21.08 -39.14
CA PRO A 78 -4.81 19.89 -39.87
C PRO A 78 -6.15 20.10 -40.59
N PRO A 79 -6.38 19.42 -41.72
CA PRO A 79 -7.65 19.42 -42.43
C PRO A 79 -8.84 19.12 -41.51
N ARG A 80 -10.03 19.64 -41.86
CA ARG A 80 -11.26 19.55 -41.04
C ARG A 80 -11.64 18.11 -40.67
N GLU A 81 -11.31 17.15 -41.54
CA GLU A 81 -11.50 15.71 -41.35
C GLU A 81 -10.74 15.15 -40.13
N PHE A 82 -9.65 15.81 -39.72
CA PHE A 82 -8.81 15.43 -38.58
C PHE A 82 -9.03 16.31 -37.35
N SER A 83 -10.10 17.09 -37.32
CA SER A 83 -10.45 17.97 -36.18
C SER A 83 -10.61 17.23 -34.85
N SER A 84 -10.84 15.91 -34.86
CA SER A 84 -10.95 15.06 -33.67
C SER A 84 -9.60 14.52 -33.16
N TRP A 85 -8.50 14.68 -33.90
CA TRP A 85 -7.19 14.14 -33.52
C TRP A 85 -6.68 14.67 -32.17
N PRO A 86 -6.79 15.98 -31.86
CA PRO A 86 -6.42 16.49 -30.53
C PRO A 86 -7.17 15.78 -29.40
N THR A 87 -8.44 15.41 -29.62
CA THR A 87 -9.22 14.65 -28.64
C THR A 87 -8.68 13.23 -28.46
N PHE A 88 -8.30 12.53 -29.53
CA PHE A 88 -7.70 11.20 -29.42
C PHE A 88 -6.37 11.21 -28.70
N VAL A 89 -5.50 12.18 -29.01
CA VAL A 89 -4.22 12.38 -28.32
C VAL A 89 -4.45 12.61 -26.83
N ASN A 90 -5.38 13.48 -26.46
CA ASN A 90 -5.71 13.72 -25.05
C ASN A 90 -6.23 12.45 -24.35
N ARG A 91 -7.03 11.62 -25.03
CA ARG A 91 -7.50 10.33 -24.49
C ARG A 91 -6.35 9.35 -24.25
N ILE A 92 -5.35 9.32 -25.13
CA ILE A 92 -4.14 8.50 -24.94
C ILE A 92 -3.38 8.98 -23.70
N ARG A 93 -3.14 10.29 -23.57
CA ARG A 93 -2.46 10.89 -22.40
C ARG A 93 -3.16 10.51 -21.10
N LEU A 94 -4.47 10.73 -21.01
CA LEU A 94 -5.28 10.38 -19.83
C LEU A 94 -5.26 8.87 -19.52
N GLY A 95 -5.26 8.03 -20.56
CA GLY A 95 -5.15 6.58 -20.41
C GLY A 95 -3.81 6.17 -19.81
N VAL A 96 -2.71 6.72 -20.32
CA VAL A 96 -1.36 6.46 -19.81
C VAL A 96 -1.22 6.93 -18.36
N GLU A 97 -1.64 8.15 -18.03
CA GLU A 97 -1.60 8.70 -16.67
C GLU A 97 -2.41 7.82 -15.69
N ARG A 98 -3.53 7.25 -16.14
CA ARG A 98 -4.32 6.31 -15.33
C ARG A 98 -3.55 5.01 -15.10
N CYS A 99 -2.92 4.45 -16.12
CA CYS A 99 -2.12 3.23 -15.98
C CYS A 99 -0.94 3.42 -15.03
N GLN A 100 -0.23 4.55 -15.12
CA GLN A 100 0.85 4.90 -14.20
C GLN A 100 0.37 5.02 -12.75
N ARG A 101 -0.85 5.52 -12.54
CA ARG A 101 -1.44 5.58 -11.19
C ARG A 101 -1.70 4.18 -10.61
N VAL A 102 -2.17 3.26 -11.44
CA VAL A 102 -2.42 1.86 -11.03
C VAL A 102 -1.11 1.15 -10.69
N THR A 103 -0.04 1.36 -11.46
CA THR A 103 1.27 0.77 -11.16
C THR A 103 1.87 1.32 -9.86
N LEU A 104 1.67 2.61 -9.57
CA LEU A 104 2.05 3.21 -8.29
C LEU A 104 1.25 2.64 -7.11
N SER A 105 -0.07 2.50 -7.24
CA SER A 105 -0.91 1.90 -6.18
C SER A 105 -0.51 0.46 -5.84
N LEU A 106 -0.05 -0.31 -6.83
CA LEU A 106 0.48 -1.65 -6.61
C LEU A 106 1.77 -1.63 -5.77
N LEU A 107 2.63 -0.66 -6.03
CA LEU A 107 3.88 -0.46 -5.29
C LEU A 107 3.63 0.01 -3.86
N ASP A 108 2.67 0.92 -3.68
CA ASP A 108 2.25 1.43 -2.35
C ASP A 108 1.63 0.31 -1.50
N PHE A 109 0.81 -0.56 -2.09
CA PHE A 109 0.25 -1.71 -1.38
C PHE A 109 1.33 -2.68 -0.88
N ALA A 110 2.37 -2.86 -1.68
CA ALA A 110 3.42 -3.81 -1.40
C ALA A 110 4.46 -3.28 -0.41
N HIS A 111 4.69 -1.96 -0.41
CA HIS A 111 5.37 -1.28 0.67
C HIS A 111 4.40 -1.02 1.82
N GLN A 112 4.31 -1.97 2.75
CA GLN A 112 4.03 -1.61 4.14
C GLN A 112 5.23 -0.82 4.65
N SER A 113 5.38 0.43 4.23
CA SER A 113 6.32 1.34 4.85
C SER A 113 6.01 1.30 6.35
N PRO A 114 6.99 1.02 7.23
CA PRO A 114 6.77 1.28 8.63
C PRO A 114 6.31 2.72 8.69
N SER A 115 5.08 2.96 9.17
CA SER A 115 4.60 4.31 9.37
C SER A 115 5.60 4.96 10.32
N THR A 116 6.51 5.76 9.78
CA THR A 116 7.38 6.59 10.58
C THR A 116 6.44 7.52 11.30
N SER A 117 6.22 7.24 12.59
CA SER A 117 5.54 8.14 13.49
C SER A 117 6.47 9.32 13.72
N ASP A 118 6.51 10.22 12.73
CA ASP A 118 7.23 11.47 12.83
C ASP A 118 6.24 12.56 13.28
N ARG A 119 6.74 13.61 13.94
CA ARG A 119 5.88 14.73 14.35
C ARG A 119 5.36 15.43 13.10
N LEU A 120 4.08 15.24 12.81
CA LEU A 120 3.41 15.82 11.65
C LEU A 120 2.61 17.06 12.06
N ASP A 121 2.77 18.13 11.29
CA ASP A 121 1.92 19.30 11.37
C ASP A 121 0.58 18.99 10.66
N LEU A 122 -0.45 18.72 11.45
CA LEU A 122 -1.79 18.41 10.96
C LEU A 122 -2.37 19.56 10.13
N CYS A 123 -2.07 20.83 10.45
CA CYS A 123 -2.54 21.97 9.67
C CYS A 123 -1.98 21.90 8.25
N GLN A 124 -0.69 21.58 8.12
CA GLN A 124 -0.04 21.47 6.81
C GLN A 124 -0.60 20.31 5.96
N VAL A 125 -0.94 19.18 6.59
CA VAL A 125 -1.57 18.05 5.87
C VAL A 125 -2.95 18.41 5.38
N VAL A 126 -3.75 19.06 6.22
CA VAL A 126 -5.11 19.50 5.87
C VAL A 126 -5.05 20.50 4.72
N GLU A 127 -4.17 21.50 4.76
CA GLU A 127 -3.98 22.46 3.67
C GLU A 127 -3.57 21.80 2.35
N ARG A 128 -2.58 20.89 2.39
CA ARG A 128 -2.14 20.14 1.19
C ARG A 128 -3.25 19.26 0.62
N THR A 129 -4.07 18.67 1.48
CA THR A 129 -5.19 17.82 1.06
C THR A 129 -6.34 18.63 0.47
N LEU A 130 -6.63 19.80 1.05
CA LEU A 130 -7.61 20.74 0.51
C LEU A 130 -7.17 21.30 -0.85
N ALA A 131 -5.87 21.53 -1.05
CA ALA A 131 -5.31 21.96 -2.33
C ALA A 131 -5.44 20.90 -3.45
N LEU A 132 -5.66 19.63 -3.11
CA LEU A 132 -5.87 18.53 -4.06
C LEU A 132 -7.36 18.36 -4.48
N GLY A 133 -8.30 19.02 -3.79
CA GLY A 133 -9.74 18.90 -4.04
C GLY A 133 -10.27 19.92 -5.05
N VAL A 134 -11.12 19.48 -5.99
CA VAL A 134 -11.77 20.31 -7.03
C VAL A 134 -13.17 20.81 -6.61
N ALA A 135 -13.54 20.69 -5.34
CA ALA A 135 -14.85 21.12 -4.84
C ALA A 135 -14.71 21.96 -3.56
N PRO A 136 -15.57 22.99 -3.37
CA PRO A 136 -15.54 23.80 -2.16
C PRO A 136 -15.79 22.92 -0.92
N PRO A 137 -15.03 23.11 0.17
CA PRO A 137 -15.15 22.28 1.36
C PRO A 137 -16.58 22.38 1.94
N LEU A 138 -17.21 21.23 2.15
CA LEU A 138 -18.50 21.07 2.82
C LEU A 138 -18.42 21.33 4.34
N ILE A 139 -17.21 21.48 4.87
CA ILE A 139 -16.94 21.74 6.28
C ILE A 139 -16.55 23.20 6.41
N ARG A 140 -17.41 24.00 7.05
CA ARG A 140 -17.10 25.35 7.53
C ARG A 140 -16.95 25.30 9.05
N ASP A 141 -16.01 26.09 9.56
CA ASP A 141 -15.81 26.34 11.00
C ASP A 141 -15.29 25.16 11.85
N CYS A 142 -14.34 24.39 11.32
CA CYS A 142 -13.56 23.47 12.17
C CYS A 142 -12.45 24.23 12.92
N VAL A 143 -12.56 24.29 14.24
CA VAL A 143 -11.48 24.75 15.13
C VAL A 143 -10.73 23.52 15.64
N VAL A 144 -9.47 23.36 15.24
CA VAL A 144 -8.56 22.37 15.83
C VAL A 144 -7.97 23.01 17.08
N SER A 145 -8.48 22.64 18.26
CA SER A 145 -7.85 23.03 19.52
C SER A 145 -6.81 21.97 19.89
N PRO A 146 -5.59 22.35 20.33
CA PRO A 146 -4.73 21.41 21.04
C PRO A 146 -5.44 20.94 22.32
N ASP A 147 -5.23 19.67 22.68
CA ASP A 147 -5.70 19.14 23.96
C ASP A 147 -5.11 19.97 25.11
N PRO A 148 -5.88 20.24 26.19
CA PRO A 148 -5.36 20.94 27.35
C PRO A 148 -4.22 20.12 27.98
N PRO A 149 -3.15 20.77 28.46
CA PRO A 149 -2.08 20.06 29.15
C PRO A 149 -2.60 19.52 30.49
N ASP A 150 -2.27 18.25 30.80
CA ASP A 150 -2.42 17.64 32.13
C ASP A 150 -1.57 18.38 33.19
#